data_AF-A0A835XSC6-F1
#
_entry.id   AF-A0A835XSC6-F1
#
_cell.length_a   1.000
_cell.length_b   1.000
_cell.length_c   1.000
_cell.angle_alpha   90.00
_cell.angle_beta   90.00
_cell.angle_gamma   90.00
#
_symmetry.space_group_name_H-M   'P 1'
#
loop_
_entity.id
_entity.type
_entity.pdbx_description
1 polymer ?
#
loop_
_entity_poly.entity_id
_entity_poly.type
_entity_poly.pdbx_seq_one_letter_code
_entity_poly.pdbx_strand_id
1 'polypeptide(L)'
;MRKSSAAGNARSPVVPGHVARVHTCSGPQQATPAARPLAPSLAPTPAARQPARGGRVGPCQATLDTPEISVFVDKTIAARPAPGNREQLKKCIALIDEVNSKDPSQVEFGGRRHPYRLLWGTWLTGWVEKLDPGAPDELFILARGKAVESWRLVEIKRDDYSPNTQGQRQWEVDRKQWQANRLKALMQEAGYAEASQKLVEDFILNRDLPDPRDVRLYDISGPMGSVNYRLIELLLMVQTLRDSEALVFLEHSFPRMFQELPADDVLTAVKRELAGVSKKGLATCLQLPTQPLQRKLLAKALPAPPGWGDVLRELEGTAAASTHPGDWRYKNFDYE
;
A
#
# COMPACT_ATOMS: atom_id res chain seq x y z
N MET A 1 -60.12 41.40 29.53
CA MET A 1 -59.83 42.82 29.86
C MET A 1 -59.26 43.47 28.60
N ARG A 2 -60.08 44.16 27.77
CA ARG A 2 -60.23 45.64 27.72
C ARG A 2 -58.88 46.37 27.88
N LYS A 3 -58.42 47.29 27.04
CA LYS A 3 -59.03 48.11 25.96
C LYS A 3 -57.91 48.96 25.27
N SER A 4 -58.03 49.15 23.95
CA SER A 4 -58.05 50.44 23.20
C SER A 4 -56.77 51.31 23.11
N SER A 5 -56.29 51.66 21.90
CA SER A 5 -56.72 52.73 20.96
C SER A 5 -55.92 54.02 21.20
N ALA A 6 -55.52 54.91 20.28
CA ALA A 6 -55.92 55.31 18.92
C ALA A 6 -54.72 56.13 18.33
N ALA A 7 -54.38 56.12 17.04
CA ALA A 7 -54.94 56.87 15.89
C ALA A 7 -54.32 58.27 15.61
N GLY A 8 -53.95 58.47 14.32
CA GLY A 8 -54.01 59.73 13.57
C GLY A 8 -52.71 60.56 13.47
N ASN A 9 -52.44 61.36 12.44
CA ASN A 9 -52.95 61.52 11.08
C ASN A 9 -52.01 62.52 10.35
N ALA A 10 -51.86 62.36 9.04
CA ALA A 10 -51.42 63.28 7.96
C ALA A 10 -50.80 64.68 8.24
N ARG A 11 -49.75 65.05 7.46
CA ARG A 11 -49.79 66.04 6.34
C ARG A 11 -48.37 66.43 5.84
N SER A 12 -48.23 66.48 4.50
CA SER A 12 -47.12 66.94 3.65
C SER A 12 -46.86 68.47 3.74
N PRO A 13 -46.13 69.14 2.81
CA PRO A 13 -44.98 68.83 1.94
C PRO A 13 -43.86 69.91 2.07
N VAL A 14 -42.82 69.89 1.22
CA VAL A 14 -42.16 71.05 0.53
C VAL A 14 -40.69 70.73 0.17
N VAL A 15 -40.40 70.85 -1.12
CA VAL A 15 -39.14 70.80 -1.91
C VAL A 15 -38.65 72.27 -2.10
N PRO A 16 -37.47 72.70 -2.65
CA PRO A 16 -36.31 72.03 -3.30
C PRO A 16 -34.91 72.53 -2.83
N GLY A 17 -33.84 71.96 -3.43
CA GLY A 17 -32.65 72.77 -3.76
C GLY A 17 -31.34 72.00 -3.99
N HIS A 18 -30.98 71.82 -5.27
CA HIS A 18 -29.64 71.78 -5.92
C HIS A 18 -28.42 71.15 -5.18
N VAL A 19 -27.52 70.39 -5.80
CA VAL A 19 -26.73 70.63 -7.03
C VAL A 19 -26.19 69.29 -7.56
N ALA A 20 -26.08 69.21 -8.89
CA ALA A 20 -25.56 68.10 -9.68
C ALA A 20 -24.08 67.73 -9.45
N ARG A 21 -23.75 66.46 -9.70
CA ARG A 21 -22.54 66.09 -10.46
C ARG A 21 -22.79 64.84 -11.31
N VAL A 22 -22.34 64.96 -12.55
CA VAL A 22 -22.54 64.09 -13.71
C VAL A 22 -21.37 63.10 -13.82
N HIS A 23 -21.58 62.05 -14.65
CA HIS A 23 -20.63 61.15 -15.31
C HIS A 23 -20.49 59.77 -14.63
N THR A 24 -20.59 58.62 -15.31
CA THR A 24 -20.84 58.25 -16.72
C THR A 24 -21.14 56.74 -16.73
N CYS A 25 -22.07 56.29 -17.57
CA CYS A 25 -22.26 54.88 -17.91
C CYS A 25 -21.16 54.41 -18.87
N SER A 26 -20.65 53.19 -18.71
CA SER A 26 -19.98 52.42 -19.77
C SER A 26 -19.89 50.92 -19.42
N GLY A 27 -20.65 50.10 -20.17
CA GLY A 27 -20.22 48.83 -20.76
C GLY A 27 -20.11 47.57 -19.87
N PRO A 28 -20.69 46.42 -20.29
CA PRO A 28 -20.53 45.15 -19.60
C PRO A 28 -19.16 44.52 -19.94
N GLN A 29 -18.34 44.25 -18.93
CA GLN A 29 -17.11 43.49 -19.12
C GLN A 29 -17.43 42.01 -19.35
N GLN A 30 -16.91 41.51 -20.47
CA GLN A 30 -16.93 40.12 -20.89
C GLN A 30 -16.33 39.23 -19.79
N ALA A 31 -17.06 38.18 -19.44
CA ALA A 31 -16.62 37.14 -18.52
C ALA A 31 -15.48 36.34 -19.16
N THR A 32 -14.27 36.50 -18.64
CA THR A 32 -13.16 35.58 -18.83
C THR A 32 -13.54 34.22 -18.22
N PRO A 33 -13.33 33.08 -18.91
CA PRO A 33 -13.61 31.79 -18.29
C PRO A 33 -12.61 31.56 -17.16
N ALA A 34 -13.12 31.61 -15.92
CA ALA A 34 -12.37 31.26 -14.73
C ALA A 34 -11.76 29.86 -14.92
N ALA A 35 -10.44 29.78 -14.79
CA ALA A 35 -9.71 28.53 -14.80
C ALA A 35 -10.34 27.56 -13.79
N ARG A 36 -10.77 26.39 -14.28
CA ARG A 36 -11.26 25.29 -13.46
C ARG A 36 -10.22 24.96 -12.38
N PRO A 37 -10.62 24.71 -11.12
CA PRO A 37 -9.68 24.19 -10.13
C PRO A 37 -9.19 22.83 -10.62
N LEU A 38 -7.87 22.73 -10.79
CA LEU A 38 -7.14 21.49 -11.05
C LEU A 38 -7.48 20.47 -9.95
N ALA A 39 -7.66 19.23 -10.37
CA ALA A 39 -7.86 18.07 -9.51
C ALA A 39 -6.82 18.08 -8.36
N PRO A 40 -7.19 17.61 -7.14
CA PRO A 40 -6.32 17.72 -5.99
C PRO A 40 -4.97 17.07 -6.28
N SER A 41 -3.95 17.91 -6.22
CA SER A 41 -2.54 17.55 -6.25
C SER A 41 -2.29 16.40 -5.27
N LEU A 42 -1.72 15.31 -5.76
CA LEU A 42 -1.02 14.32 -4.95
C LEU A 42 0.27 14.96 -4.40
N ALA A 43 0.13 16.01 -3.61
CA ALA A 43 1.19 16.44 -2.73
C ALA A 43 1.38 15.28 -1.73
N PRO A 44 2.61 14.75 -1.56
CA PRO A 44 2.87 13.83 -0.46
C PRO A 44 2.51 14.59 0.82
N THR A 45 1.48 14.11 1.53
CA THR A 45 1.23 14.58 2.89
C THR A 45 2.53 14.41 3.66
N PRO A 46 3.06 15.43 4.36
CA PRO A 46 4.24 15.25 5.20
C PRO A 46 3.82 14.28 6.30
N ALA A 47 4.12 13.00 6.10
CA ALA A 47 3.88 11.98 7.09
C ALA A 47 4.66 12.39 8.33
N ALA A 48 3.95 12.50 9.45
CA ALA A 48 4.54 12.68 10.76
C ALA A 48 5.78 11.79 10.87
N ARG A 49 6.92 12.38 11.24
CA ARG A 49 8.18 11.68 11.52
C ARG A 49 7.88 10.46 12.39
N GLN A 50 7.75 9.30 11.75
CA GLN A 50 8.00 8.05 12.43
C GLN A 50 9.48 8.11 12.77
N PRO A 51 9.90 7.86 14.02
CA PRO A 51 11.31 7.65 14.27
C PRO A 51 11.70 6.51 13.33
N ALA A 52 12.62 6.81 12.42
CA ALA A 52 13.31 5.80 11.66
C ALA A 52 13.95 4.88 12.71
N ARG A 53 13.26 3.79 13.06
CA ARG A 53 13.95 2.57 13.45
C ARG A 53 14.64 2.13 12.17
N GLY A 54 15.77 2.77 11.88
CA GLY A 54 16.82 2.21 11.06
C GLY A 54 17.25 0.96 11.79
N GLY A 55 16.48 -0.11 11.62
CA GLY A 55 16.87 -1.43 12.04
C GLY A 55 18.12 -1.73 11.24
N ARG A 56 19.27 -1.71 11.92
CA ARG A 56 20.37 -2.56 11.50
C ARG A 56 19.75 -3.92 11.18
N VAL A 57 19.95 -4.43 9.97
CA VAL A 57 19.55 -5.78 9.61
C VAL A 57 20.11 -6.67 10.71
N GLY A 58 19.22 -7.33 11.46
CA GLY A 58 19.64 -8.18 12.57
C GLY A 58 20.56 -9.27 12.00
N PRO A 59 21.72 -9.53 12.62
CA PRO A 59 22.83 -10.27 12.02
C PRO A 59 22.59 -11.78 11.76
N CYS A 60 21.35 -12.24 11.82
CA CYS A 60 21.01 -13.66 11.68
C CYS A 60 19.70 -13.90 10.92
N GLN A 61 19.13 -12.98 10.14
CA GLN A 61 17.84 -13.24 9.48
C GLN A 61 17.91 -14.43 8.49
N ALA A 62 17.02 -15.40 8.60
CA ALA A 62 16.82 -16.40 7.53
C ALA A 62 15.63 -15.96 6.67
N THR A 63 15.82 -15.94 5.37
CA THR A 63 14.77 -15.56 4.41
C THR A 63 14.35 -16.80 3.62
N LEU A 64 13.33 -16.65 2.78
CA LEU A 64 12.94 -17.72 1.85
C LEU A 64 14.07 -18.09 0.86
N ASP A 65 15.04 -17.18 0.66
CA ASP A 65 16.21 -17.37 -0.20
C ASP A 65 17.39 -18.09 0.49
N THR A 66 17.26 -18.44 1.79
CA THR A 66 18.27 -19.19 2.53
C THR A 66 18.34 -20.62 1.98
N PRO A 67 19.53 -21.19 1.65
CA PRO A 67 19.65 -22.47 0.94
C PRO A 67 18.80 -23.60 1.55
N GLU A 68 18.81 -23.75 2.87
CA GLU A 68 18.06 -24.79 3.58
C GLU A 68 16.54 -24.62 3.42
N ILE A 69 16.06 -23.38 3.39
CA ILE A 69 14.63 -23.03 3.27
C ILE A 69 14.19 -23.09 1.81
N SER A 70 15.06 -22.67 0.88
CA SER A 70 14.77 -22.61 -0.56
C SER A 70 14.37 -23.98 -1.13
N VAL A 71 14.95 -25.07 -0.63
CA VAL A 71 14.57 -26.43 -1.01
C VAL A 71 13.10 -26.73 -0.64
N PHE A 72 12.63 -26.26 0.52
CA PHE A 72 11.23 -26.42 0.91
C PHE A 72 10.31 -25.49 0.13
N VAL A 73 10.77 -24.30 -0.22
CA VAL A 73 10.05 -23.37 -1.12
C VAL A 73 9.83 -24.02 -2.48
N ASP A 74 10.89 -24.56 -3.10
CA ASP A 74 10.80 -25.21 -4.40
C ASP A 74 9.84 -26.42 -4.36
N LYS A 75 9.91 -27.21 -3.29
CA LYS A 75 8.96 -28.31 -3.05
C LYS A 75 7.53 -27.81 -2.89
N THR A 76 7.32 -26.70 -2.17
CA THR A 76 5.99 -26.09 -1.98
C THR A 76 5.43 -25.67 -3.34
N ILE A 77 6.20 -24.93 -4.14
CA ILE A 77 5.80 -24.46 -5.47
C ILE A 77 5.51 -25.65 -6.40
N ALA A 78 6.39 -26.66 -6.41
CA ALA A 78 6.23 -27.84 -7.24
C ALA A 78 5.02 -28.70 -6.82
N ALA A 79 4.66 -28.71 -5.53
CA ALA A 79 3.53 -29.45 -4.99
C ALA A 79 2.20 -28.70 -5.07
N ARG A 80 2.17 -27.46 -5.59
CA ARG A 80 0.92 -26.72 -5.73
C ARG A 80 -0.05 -27.50 -6.62
N PRO A 81 -1.33 -27.58 -6.22
CA PRO A 81 -2.33 -28.08 -7.15
C PRO A 81 -2.32 -27.20 -8.40
N ALA A 82 -2.78 -27.75 -9.53
CA ALA A 82 -3.09 -26.92 -10.68
C ALA A 82 -3.95 -25.74 -10.21
N PRO A 83 -3.75 -24.53 -10.78
CA PRO A 83 -4.49 -23.37 -10.34
C PRO A 83 -5.99 -23.67 -10.29
N GLY A 84 -6.69 -23.14 -9.29
CA GLY A 84 -8.09 -23.44 -9.01
C GLY A 84 -9.04 -23.12 -10.16
N ASN A 85 -10.35 -23.06 -9.90
CA ASN A 85 -11.30 -22.72 -10.94
C ASN A 85 -11.07 -21.29 -11.45
N ARG A 86 -10.34 -21.14 -12.56
CA ARG A 86 -10.00 -19.84 -13.13
C ARG A 86 -11.22 -19.04 -13.55
N GLU A 87 -12.39 -19.66 -13.76
CA GLU A 87 -13.64 -18.94 -13.99
C GLU A 87 -14.10 -18.17 -12.75
N GLN A 88 -13.89 -18.75 -11.56
CA GLN A 88 -14.19 -18.10 -10.30
C GLN A 88 -13.28 -16.89 -10.05
N LEU A 89 -11.98 -17.07 -10.34
CA LEU A 89 -11.00 -15.98 -10.25
C LEU A 89 -11.33 -14.86 -11.25
N LYS A 90 -11.60 -15.20 -12.51
CA LYS A 90 -12.01 -14.23 -13.55
C LYS A 90 -13.25 -13.45 -13.12
N LYS A 91 -14.25 -14.13 -12.56
CA LYS A 91 -15.46 -13.50 -12.02
C LYS A 91 -15.12 -12.53 -10.89
N CYS A 92 -14.32 -12.95 -9.91
CA CYS A 92 -13.93 -12.08 -8.79
C CYS A 92 -13.13 -10.86 -9.24
N ILE A 93 -12.19 -11.04 -10.17
CA ILE A 93 -11.41 -9.94 -10.75
C ILE A 93 -12.31 -8.97 -11.49
N ALA A 94 -13.26 -9.47 -12.30
CA ALA A 94 -14.22 -8.62 -13.01
C ALA A 94 -15.10 -7.80 -12.06
N LEU A 95 -15.54 -8.39 -10.94
CA LEU A 95 -16.29 -7.68 -9.90
C LEU A 95 -15.44 -6.58 -9.23
N ILE A 96 -14.17 -6.86 -8.92
CA ILE A 96 -13.22 -5.86 -8.39
C ILE A 96 -13.01 -4.72 -9.40
N ASP A 97 -12.89 -5.06 -10.68
CA ASP A 97 -12.69 -4.08 -11.75
C ASP A 97 -13.89 -3.19 -11.97
N GLU A 98 -15.10 -3.74 -11.93
CA GLU A 98 -16.33 -2.96 -12.04
C GLU A 98 -16.41 -1.92 -10.91
N VAL A 99 -16.03 -2.33 -9.70
CA VAL A 99 -15.96 -1.44 -8.55
C VAL A 99 -14.87 -0.37 -8.73
N ASN A 100 -13.65 -0.76 -9.11
CA ASN A 100 -12.52 0.15 -9.29
C ASN A 100 -12.66 1.06 -10.52
N SER A 101 -13.50 0.71 -11.49
CA SER A 101 -13.81 1.56 -12.65
C SER A 101 -14.55 2.85 -12.27
N LYS A 102 -15.17 2.86 -11.08
CA LYS A 102 -15.92 4.00 -10.52
C LYS A 102 -14.99 5.01 -9.80
N ASP A 103 -13.67 4.82 -9.84
CA ASP A 103 -12.70 5.78 -9.31
C ASP A 103 -12.73 7.10 -10.13
N PRO A 104 -12.99 8.25 -9.51
CA PRO A 104 -13.00 9.56 -10.19
C PRO A 104 -11.59 9.99 -10.63
N SER A 105 -10.54 9.43 -10.03
CA SER A 105 -9.16 9.77 -10.33
C SER A 105 -8.76 9.14 -11.67
N GLN A 106 -8.38 9.96 -12.64
CA GLN A 106 -8.02 9.50 -13.98
C GLN A 106 -6.52 9.69 -14.21
N VAL A 107 -5.85 8.66 -14.72
CA VAL A 107 -4.43 8.68 -15.10
C VAL A 107 -4.28 8.31 -16.57
N GLU A 108 -3.36 8.98 -17.26
CA GLU A 108 -3.03 8.68 -18.64
C GLU A 108 -1.96 7.58 -18.71
N PHE A 109 -2.24 6.51 -19.44
CA PHE A 109 -1.33 5.40 -19.66
C PHE A 109 -1.57 4.81 -21.05
N GLY A 110 -0.51 4.61 -21.83
CA GLY A 110 -0.63 4.10 -23.20
C GLY A 110 -1.48 4.99 -24.13
N GLY A 111 -1.49 6.31 -23.90
CA GLY A 111 -2.28 7.27 -24.69
C GLY A 111 -3.79 7.22 -24.44
N ARG A 112 -4.25 6.54 -23.38
CA ARG A 112 -5.66 6.49 -22.95
C ARG A 112 -5.78 6.86 -21.48
N ARG A 113 -6.94 7.39 -21.09
CA ARG A 113 -7.26 7.71 -19.70
C ARG A 113 -7.95 6.54 -19.02
N HIS A 114 -7.46 6.17 -17.85
CA HIS A 114 -7.96 5.06 -17.06
C HIS A 114 -8.22 5.50 -15.60
N PRO A 115 -9.26 4.95 -14.94
CA PRO A 115 -9.41 5.08 -13.49
C PRO A 115 -8.17 4.56 -12.77
N TYR A 116 -7.63 5.34 -11.83
CA TYR A 116 -6.33 5.05 -11.22
C TYR A 116 -6.33 3.71 -10.48
N ARG A 117 -7.34 3.41 -9.65
CA ARG A 117 -7.38 2.14 -8.91
C ARG A 117 -7.53 0.92 -9.80
N LEU A 118 -8.26 1.03 -10.90
CA LEU A 118 -8.38 -0.04 -11.88
C LEU A 118 -7.02 -0.34 -12.51
N LEU A 119 -6.31 0.71 -12.91
CA LEU A 119 -5.01 0.58 -13.56
C LEU A 119 -3.94 0.07 -12.58
N TRP A 120 -3.92 0.60 -11.36
CA TRP A 120 -2.97 0.19 -10.33
C TRP A 120 -3.13 -1.29 -9.94
N GLY A 121 -4.37 -1.77 -9.77
CA GLY A 121 -4.63 -3.19 -9.55
C GLY A 121 -4.15 -4.05 -10.73
N THR A 122 -4.22 -3.53 -11.96
CA THR A 122 -3.69 -4.21 -13.16
C THR A 122 -2.18 -4.33 -13.18
N TRP A 123 -1.47 -3.27 -12.82
CA TRP A 123 -0.01 -3.33 -12.71
C TRP A 123 0.42 -4.33 -11.64
N LEU A 124 -0.24 -4.31 -10.47
CA LEU A 124 0.13 -5.18 -9.37
C LEU A 124 -0.12 -6.66 -9.68
N THR A 125 -1.30 -7.00 -10.22
CA THR A 125 -1.60 -8.37 -10.68
C THR A 125 -0.62 -8.82 -11.76
N GLY A 126 -0.24 -7.96 -12.70
CA GLY A 126 0.72 -8.29 -13.75
C GLY A 126 2.13 -8.59 -13.23
N TRP A 127 2.56 -7.95 -12.14
CA TRP A 127 3.83 -8.28 -11.48
C TRP A 127 3.75 -9.58 -10.68
N VAL A 128 2.64 -9.85 -9.99
CA VAL A 128 2.41 -11.13 -9.32
C VAL A 128 2.49 -12.28 -10.32
N GLU A 129 1.85 -12.16 -11.48
CA GLU A 129 1.88 -13.18 -12.53
C GLU A 129 3.31 -13.46 -13.04
N LYS A 130 4.14 -12.43 -13.18
CA LYS A 130 5.55 -12.56 -13.61
C LYS A 130 6.43 -13.20 -12.53
N LEU A 131 6.20 -12.85 -11.26
CA LEU A 131 7.02 -13.34 -10.15
C LEU A 131 6.65 -14.77 -9.73
N ASP A 132 5.35 -15.07 -9.73
CA ASP A 132 4.77 -16.36 -9.36
C ASP A 132 3.57 -16.71 -10.26
N PRO A 133 3.82 -17.28 -11.47
CA PRO A 133 2.76 -17.67 -12.40
C PRO A 133 1.79 -18.73 -11.84
N GLY A 134 2.29 -19.55 -10.90
CA GLY A 134 1.55 -20.62 -10.24
C GLY A 134 0.92 -20.19 -8.92
N ALA A 135 0.81 -18.89 -8.65
CA ALA A 135 0.26 -18.37 -7.41
C ALA A 135 -1.19 -18.81 -7.17
N PRO A 136 -1.61 -18.97 -5.90
CA PRO A 136 -2.99 -19.23 -5.54
C PRO A 136 -3.90 -18.07 -5.94
N ASP A 137 -5.18 -18.37 -6.19
CA ASP A 137 -6.18 -17.38 -6.59
C ASP A 137 -6.29 -16.22 -5.59
N GLU A 138 -6.14 -16.51 -4.30
CA GLU A 138 -6.15 -15.52 -3.22
C GLU A 138 -5.07 -14.44 -3.40
N LEU A 139 -3.88 -14.79 -3.91
CA LEU A 139 -2.83 -13.81 -4.15
C LEU A 139 -3.19 -12.86 -5.31
N PHE A 140 -3.79 -13.40 -6.38
CA PHE A 140 -4.27 -12.57 -7.49
C PHE A 140 -5.40 -11.65 -7.07
N ILE A 141 -6.33 -12.13 -6.25
CA ILE A 141 -7.43 -11.33 -5.67
C ILE A 141 -6.86 -10.23 -4.77
N LEU A 142 -5.89 -10.57 -3.92
CA LEU A 142 -5.20 -9.60 -3.07
C LEU A 142 -4.52 -8.51 -3.89
N ALA A 143 -3.75 -8.88 -4.92
CA ALA A 143 -3.10 -7.92 -5.80
C ALA A 143 -4.11 -7.01 -6.53
N ARG A 144 -5.17 -7.59 -7.09
CA ARG A 144 -6.20 -6.83 -7.80
C ARG A 144 -6.97 -5.89 -6.87
N GLY A 145 -7.22 -6.36 -5.65
CA GLY A 145 -8.10 -5.74 -4.66
C GLY A 145 -7.42 -4.89 -3.60
N LYS A 146 -6.08 -4.84 -3.53
CA LYS A 146 -5.33 -4.20 -2.43
C LYS A 146 -5.72 -2.75 -2.18
N ALA A 147 -6.09 -2.02 -3.24
CA ALA A 147 -6.55 -0.63 -3.17
C ALA A 147 -8.05 -0.44 -3.47
N VAL A 148 -8.85 -1.51 -3.35
CA VAL A 148 -10.30 -1.46 -3.66
C VAL A 148 -11.00 -0.36 -2.87
N GLU A 149 -11.88 0.38 -3.53
CA GLU A 149 -12.68 1.50 -2.98
C GLU A 149 -11.93 2.55 -2.16
N SER A 150 -10.60 2.61 -2.26
CA SER A 150 -9.80 3.52 -1.43
C SER A 150 -10.01 5.01 -1.73
N TRP A 151 -10.70 5.36 -2.82
CA TRP A 151 -11.13 6.73 -3.15
C TRP A 151 -12.43 7.13 -2.43
N ARG A 152 -13.32 6.18 -2.11
CA ARG A 152 -14.51 6.43 -1.28
C ARG A 152 -14.15 6.79 0.15
N LEU A 153 -12.91 6.51 0.57
CA LEU A 153 -12.40 6.89 1.89
C LEU A 153 -12.18 8.39 2.04
N VAL A 154 -12.20 9.16 0.95
CA VAL A 154 -12.29 10.63 1.04
C VAL A 154 -13.69 11.06 1.53
N GLU A 155 -14.71 10.22 1.33
CA GLU A 155 -16.07 10.40 1.87
C GLU A 155 -16.15 10.00 3.35
N ILE A 156 -15.25 9.14 3.84
CA ILE A 156 -14.94 9.01 5.27
C ILE A 156 -14.12 10.24 5.66
N LYS A 157 -14.82 11.34 5.94
CA LYS A 157 -14.25 12.68 6.15
C LYS A 157 -12.99 12.60 7.00
N ARG A 158 -11.85 12.92 6.40
CA ARG A 158 -10.57 13.06 7.11
C ARG A 158 -10.68 14.03 8.29
N ASP A 159 -11.61 14.98 8.20
CA ASP A 159 -11.92 15.98 9.21
C ASP A 159 -12.56 15.40 10.49
N ASP A 160 -13.13 14.19 10.44
CA ASP A 160 -13.71 13.51 11.61
C ASP A 160 -12.62 12.88 12.51
N TYR A 161 -11.39 12.79 12.02
CA TYR A 161 -10.24 12.28 12.79
C TYR A 161 -9.40 13.44 13.33
N SER A 162 -8.97 13.31 14.58
CA SER A 162 -8.06 14.28 15.18
C SER A 162 -6.78 14.39 14.32
N PRO A 163 -6.25 15.60 14.05
CA PRO A 163 -5.06 15.81 13.21
C PRO A 163 -3.75 15.40 13.92
N ASN A 164 -3.82 14.40 14.79
CA ASN A 164 -2.71 13.85 15.54
C ASN A 164 -2.38 12.43 15.03
N THR A 165 -1.27 11.88 15.51
CA THR A 165 -0.80 10.54 15.14
C THR A 165 -1.83 9.43 15.43
N GLN A 166 -2.70 9.62 16.43
CA GLN A 166 -3.73 8.63 16.77
C GLN A 166 -4.88 8.63 15.75
N GLY A 167 -5.36 9.80 15.33
CA GLY A 167 -6.40 9.92 14.30
C GLY A 167 -5.94 9.34 12.97
N GLN A 168 -4.66 9.54 12.59
CA GLN A 168 -4.09 8.89 11.41
C GLN A 168 -4.12 7.35 11.52
N ARG A 169 -3.72 6.79 12.67
CA ARG A 169 -3.74 5.33 12.88
C ARG A 169 -5.16 4.78 12.82
N GLN A 170 -6.13 5.48 13.42
CA GLN A 170 -7.53 5.05 13.40
C GLN A 170 -8.07 5.03 11.96
N TRP A 171 -7.81 6.08 11.18
CA TRP A 171 -8.18 6.12 9.77
C TRP A 171 -7.53 4.98 8.97
N GLU A 172 -6.26 4.64 9.23
CA GLU A 172 -5.59 3.51 8.58
C GLU A 172 -6.25 2.16 8.91
N VAL A 173 -6.71 1.98 10.15
CA VAL A 173 -7.44 0.78 10.59
C VAL A 173 -8.80 0.70 9.91
N ASP A 174 -9.60 1.77 9.96
CA ASP A 174 -10.94 1.83 9.38
C ASP A 174 -10.89 1.62 7.86
N ARG A 175 -9.88 2.20 7.20
CA ARG A 175 -9.59 1.96 5.78
C ARG A 175 -9.36 0.48 5.49
N LYS A 176 -8.46 -0.17 6.22
CA LYS A 176 -8.16 -1.59 5.98
C LYS A 176 -9.40 -2.44 6.22
N GLN A 177 -10.18 -2.13 7.26
CA GLN A 177 -11.42 -2.83 7.54
C GLN A 177 -12.44 -2.68 6.41
N TRP A 178 -12.60 -1.47 5.86
CA TRP A 178 -13.45 -1.25 4.68
C TRP A 178 -13.02 -2.11 3.50
N GLN A 179 -11.73 -2.11 3.18
CA GLN A 179 -11.18 -2.87 2.06
C GLN A 179 -11.34 -4.38 2.25
N ALA A 180 -11.09 -4.87 3.46
CA ALA A 180 -11.24 -6.29 3.81
C ALA A 180 -12.71 -6.72 3.69
N ASN A 181 -13.64 -5.95 4.26
CA ASN A 181 -15.08 -6.21 4.16
C ASN A 181 -15.54 -6.22 2.70
N ARG A 182 -15.05 -5.25 1.91
CA ARG A 182 -15.43 -5.13 0.50
C ARG A 182 -14.94 -6.33 -0.30
N LEU A 183 -13.68 -6.73 -0.16
CA LEU A 183 -13.15 -7.89 -0.88
C LEU A 183 -13.85 -9.18 -0.46
N LYS A 184 -14.12 -9.36 0.82
CA LYS A 184 -14.87 -10.52 1.33
C LYS A 184 -16.24 -10.65 0.67
N ALA A 185 -16.98 -9.56 0.55
CA ALA A 185 -18.27 -9.54 -0.14
C ALA A 185 -18.13 -9.92 -1.63
N LEU A 186 -17.16 -9.34 -2.35
CA LEU A 186 -16.94 -9.67 -3.77
C LEU A 186 -16.50 -11.12 -3.96
N MET A 187 -15.66 -11.65 -3.07
CA MET A 187 -15.25 -13.05 -3.06
C MET A 187 -16.42 -13.99 -2.79
N GLN A 188 -17.32 -13.62 -1.86
CA GLN A 188 -18.54 -14.39 -1.59
C GLN A 188 -19.46 -14.42 -2.82
N GLU A 189 -19.66 -13.28 -3.50
CA GLU A 189 -20.43 -13.21 -4.75
C GLU A 189 -19.79 -14.03 -5.88
N ALA A 190 -18.46 -14.10 -5.91
CA ALA A 190 -17.73 -14.96 -6.83
C ALA A 190 -17.83 -16.46 -6.46
N GLY A 191 -18.24 -16.79 -5.24
CA GLY A 191 -18.46 -18.17 -4.77
C GLY A 191 -17.32 -18.76 -3.95
N TYR A 192 -16.39 -17.94 -3.44
CA TYR A 192 -15.24 -18.43 -2.65
C TYR A 192 -15.68 -18.92 -1.27
N ALA A 193 -15.02 -19.97 -0.78
CA ALA A 193 -15.26 -20.48 0.56
C ALA A 193 -14.82 -19.49 1.63
N GLU A 194 -15.42 -19.58 2.82
CA GLU A 194 -15.14 -18.69 3.96
C GLU A 194 -13.67 -18.71 4.37
N ALA A 195 -12.97 -19.86 4.23
CA ALA A 195 -11.55 -19.96 4.53
C ALA A 195 -10.67 -19.06 3.63
N SER A 196 -10.94 -19.03 2.32
CA SER A 196 -10.23 -18.16 1.37
C SER A 196 -10.56 -16.69 1.62
N GLN A 197 -11.82 -16.38 1.92
CA GLN A 197 -12.26 -15.03 2.27
C GLN A 197 -11.55 -14.51 3.52
N LYS A 198 -11.47 -15.35 4.58
CA LYS A 198 -10.79 -15.02 5.83
C LYS A 198 -9.30 -14.80 5.63
N LEU A 199 -8.66 -15.62 4.79
CA LEU A 199 -7.25 -15.43 4.45
C LEU A 199 -7.03 -14.05 3.80
N VAL A 200 -7.83 -13.69 2.81
CA VAL A 200 -7.71 -12.37 2.15
C VAL A 200 -7.99 -11.22 3.13
N GLU A 201 -8.98 -11.37 4.01
CA GLU A 201 -9.27 -10.43 5.10
C GLU A 201 -8.06 -10.24 6.02
N ASP A 202 -7.44 -11.33 6.49
CA ASP A 202 -6.24 -11.32 7.34
C ASP A 202 -5.07 -10.62 6.65
N PHE A 203 -4.88 -10.84 5.35
CA PHE A 203 -3.87 -10.17 4.54
C PHE A 203 -4.06 -8.66 4.44
N ILE A 204 -5.29 -8.19 4.28
CA ILE A 204 -5.58 -6.74 4.18
C ILE A 204 -5.45 -6.05 5.54
N LEU A 205 -5.90 -6.72 6.61
CA LEU A 205 -5.81 -6.22 7.98
C LEU A 205 -4.38 -6.29 8.54
N ASN A 206 -3.50 -7.07 7.93
CA ASN A 206 -2.19 -7.48 8.47
C ASN A 206 -2.34 -8.22 9.82
N ARG A 207 -3.32 -9.13 9.92
CA ARG A 207 -3.57 -9.95 11.11
C ARG A 207 -2.94 -11.33 10.94
N ASP A 208 -2.21 -11.78 11.95
CA ASP A 208 -1.64 -13.14 12.05
C ASP A 208 -0.81 -13.58 10.82
N LEU A 209 -0.22 -12.62 10.09
CA LEU A 209 0.63 -12.90 8.94
C LEU A 209 2.07 -13.16 9.36
N PRO A 210 2.74 -14.17 8.77
CA PRO A 210 4.15 -14.39 9.02
C PRO A 210 5.00 -13.34 8.26
N ASP A 211 6.13 -12.91 8.85
CA ASP A 211 7.06 -11.98 8.21
C ASP A 211 8.19 -12.75 7.49
N PRO A 212 8.28 -12.66 6.15
CA PRO A 212 9.31 -13.36 5.39
C PRO A 212 10.73 -12.79 5.59
N ARG A 213 10.87 -11.67 6.30
CA ARG A 213 12.18 -11.11 6.67
C ARG A 213 12.97 -11.99 7.63
N ASP A 214 12.29 -12.76 8.48
CA ASP A 214 12.96 -13.70 9.39
C ASP A 214 12.10 -14.94 9.65
N VAL A 215 12.31 -15.96 8.84
CA VAL A 215 11.51 -17.19 8.85
C VAL A 215 11.80 -18.04 10.09
N ARG A 216 12.93 -17.84 10.78
CA ARG A 216 13.31 -18.60 11.99
C ARG A 216 12.39 -18.34 13.18
N LEU A 217 11.59 -17.27 13.10
CA LEU A 217 10.56 -16.95 14.08
C LEU A 217 9.41 -17.97 14.04
N TYR A 218 9.35 -18.77 12.99
CA TYR A 218 8.30 -19.76 12.78
C TYR A 218 8.89 -21.16 12.74
N ASP A 219 8.11 -22.10 13.27
CA ASP A 219 8.44 -23.51 13.18
C ASP A 219 8.05 -24.06 11.80
N ILE A 220 8.99 -23.99 10.86
CA ILE A 220 8.81 -24.58 9.52
C ILE A 220 8.78 -26.11 9.62
N SER A 221 9.53 -26.68 10.56
CA SER A 221 9.65 -28.11 10.82
C SER A 221 8.78 -28.49 12.02
N GLY A 222 7.49 -28.66 11.78
CA GLY A 222 6.53 -29.09 12.79
C GLY A 222 6.83 -30.45 13.44
N PRO A 223 5.90 -30.97 14.25
CA PRO A 223 6.12 -32.17 15.06
C PRO A 223 6.66 -33.34 14.22
N MET A 224 7.65 -34.05 14.78
CA MET A 224 8.33 -35.18 14.12
C MET A 224 9.06 -34.82 12.81
N GLY A 225 9.41 -33.55 12.59
CA GLY A 225 10.10 -33.10 11.37
C GLY A 225 9.19 -32.94 10.15
N SER A 226 7.87 -32.89 10.36
CA SER A 226 6.91 -32.61 9.29
C SER A 226 7.02 -31.15 8.84
N VAL A 227 7.13 -30.90 7.53
CA VAL A 227 7.28 -29.53 7.01
C VAL A 227 5.91 -28.85 6.93
N ASN A 228 5.80 -27.65 7.48
CA ASN A 228 4.61 -26.82 7.41
C ASN A 228 4.53 -26.06 6.08
N TYR A 229 4.16 -26.77 5.02
CA TYR A 229 4.03 -26.20 3.67
C TYR A 229 3.02 -25.04 3.60
N ARG A 230 1.97 -25.06 4.43
CA ARG A 230 1.00 -23.97 4.48
C ARG A 230 1.62 -22.66 4.98
N LEU A 231 2.48 -22.74 5.99
CA LEU A 231 3.21 -21.57 6.48
C LEU A 231 4.17 -21.03 5.41
N ILE A 232 4.88 -21.90 4.70
CA ILE A 232 5.77 -21.51 3.59
C ILE A 232 4.97 -20.82 2.47
N GLU A 233 3.81 -21.36 2.11
CA GLU A 233 2.92 -20.74 1.12
C GLU A 233 2.47 -19.33 1.56
N LEU A 234 2.09 -19.16 2.83
CA LEU A 234 1.74 -17.83 3.36
C LEU A 234 2.91 -16.85 3.31
N LEU A 235 4.11 -17.29 3.68
CA LEU A 235 5.33 -16.48 3.59
C LEU A 235 5.63 -16.08 2.14
N LEU A 236 5.49 -17.01 1.19
CA LEU A 236 5.67 -16.75 -0.24
C LEU A 236 4.66 -15.72 -0.76
N MET A 237 3.39 -15.83 -0.38
CA MET A 237 2.36 -14.86 -0.74
C MET A 237 2.70 -13.45 -0.21
N VAL A 238 3.11 -13.34 1.06
CA VAL A 238 3.51 -12.05 1.66
C VAL A 238 4.72 -11.46 0.94
N GLN A 239 5.74 -12.28 0.66
CA GLN A 239 6.96 -11.83 -0.01
C GLN A 239 6.67 -11.40 -1.45
N THR A 240 5.92 -12.21 -2.20
CA THR A 240 5.57 -11.94 -3.60
C THR A 240 4.75 -10.67 -3.73
N LEU A 241 3.79 -10.45 -2.82
CA LEU A 241 2.99 -9.22 -2.80
C LEU A 241 3.88 -8.00 -2.53
N ARG A 242 4.80 -8.09 -1.55
CA ARG A 242 5.76 -7.02 -1.23
C ARG A 242 6.68 -6.70 -2.40
N ASP A 243 7.23 -7.73 -3.06
CA ASP A 243 8.10 -7.56 -4.22
C ASP A 243 7.34 -6.90 -5.39
N SER A 244 6.09 -7.32 -5.62
CA SER A 244 5.22 -6.75 -6.65
C SER A 244 4.90 -5.29 -6.37
N GLU A 245 4.59 -4.92 -5.12
CA GLU A 245 4.34 -3.54 -4.72
C GLU A 245 5.58 -2.65 -4.94
N ALA A 246 6.77 -3.14 -4.59
CA ALA A 246 8.03 -2.42 -4.83
C ALA A 246 8.30 -2.22 -6.33
N LEU A 247 8.03 -3.23 -7.17
CA LEU A 247 8.20 -3.14 -8.62
C LEU A 247 7.22 -2.15 -9.25
N VAL A 248 5.94 -2.19 -8.87
CA VAL A 248 4.93 -1.20 -9.30
C VAL A 248 5.35 0.22 -8.89
N PHE A 249 5.86 0.39 -7.68
CA PHE A 249 6.37 1.67 -7.21
C PHE A 249 7.52 2.17 -8.09
N LEU A 250 8.52 1.33 -8.35
CA LEU A 250 9.69 1.71 -9.15
C LEU A 250 9.35 1.99 -10.62
N GLU A 251 8.35 1.31 -11.17
CA GLU A 251 7.95 1.48 -12.56
C GLU A 251 7.10 2.75 -12.77
N HIS A 252 6.12 3.00 -11.90
CA HIS A 252 5.11 4.03 -12.14
C HIS A 252 5.22 5.25 -11.23
N SER A 253 5.68 5.09 -9.99
CA SER A 253 5.71 6.19 -9.00
C SER A 253 7.07 6.85 -8.92
N PHE A 254 8.15 6.05 -8.95
CA PHE A 254 9.52 6.52 -8.81
C PHE A 254 9.96 7.52 -9.88
N PRO A 255 9.65 7.34 -11.19
CA PRO A 255 10.06 8.32 -12.21
C PRO A 255 9.46 9.70 -11.98
N ARG A 256 8.20 9.74 -11.53
CA ARG A 256 7.49 10.97 -11.19
C ARG A 256 8.05 11.62 -9.94
N MET A 257 8.24 10.85 -8.87
CA MET A 257 8.85 11.35 -7.63
C MET A 257 10.25 11.90 -7.85
N PHE A 258 11.04 11.25 -8.71
CA PHE A 258 12.39 11.71 -9.06
C PHE A 258 12.40 13.10 -9.73
N GLN A 259 11.32 13.48 -10.42
CA GLN A 259 11.19 14.78 -11.06
C GLN A 259 10.63 15.85 -10.12
N GLU A 260 9.72 15.47 -9.22
CA GLU A 260 8.97 16.41 -8.39
C GLU A 260 9.62 16.69 -7.02
N LEU A 261 10.44 15.77 -6.50
CA LEU A 261 10.94 15.81 -5.11
C LEU A 261 12.47 15.91 -5.01
N PRO A 262 13.01 16.44 -3.90
CA PRO A 262 14.43 16.43 -3.62
C PRO A 262 15.03 15.02 -3.58
N ALA A 263 16.30 14.89 -3.97
CA ALA A 263 16.96 13.59 -4.08
C ALA A 263 17.01 12.81 -2.75
N ASP A 264 17.13 13.49 -1.61
CA ASP A 264 17.19 12.85 -0.29
C ASP A 264 15.85 12.24 0.13
N ASP A 265 14.74 12.92 -0.20
CA ASP A 265 13.38 12.42 0.07
C ASP A 265 13.07 11.22 -0.83
N VAL A 266 13.46 11.30 -2.10
CA VAL A 266 13.34 10.18 -3.05
C VAL A 266 14.17 8.99 -2.57
N LEU A 267 15.41 9.21 -2.13
CA LEU A 267 16.26 8.15 -1.60
C LEU A 267 15.65 7.49 -0.37
N THR A 268 15.08 8.28 0.54
CA THR A 268 14.41 7.77 1.74
C THR A 268 13.18 6.94 1.40
N ALA A 269 12.36 7.40 0.45
CA ALA A 269 11.21 6.66 -0.02
C ALA A 269 11.62 5.33 -0.68
N VAL A 270 12.58 5.36 -1.60
CA VAL A 270 13.07 4.15 -2.30
C VAL A 270 13.65 3.15 -1.30
N LYS A 271 14.45 3.60 -0.32
CA LYS A 271 14.98 2.72 0.75
C LYS A 271 13.87 2.06 1.55
N ARG A 272 12.79 2.79 1.84
CA ARG A 272 11.64 2.25 2.57
C ARG A 272 10.90 1.19 1.74
N GLU A 273 10.67 1.45 0.46
CA GLU A 273 9.97 0.48 -0.41
C GLU A 273 10.82 -0.76 -0.68
N LEU A 274 12.14 -0.62 -0.79
CA LEU A 274 13.06 -1.75 -0.95
C LEU A 274 13.33 -2.52 0.34
N ALA A 275 12.83 -2.05 1.49
CA ALA A 275 13.05 -2.70 2.75
C ALA A 275 12.31 -4.05 2.81
N GLY A 276 13.08 -5.15 2.79
CA GLY A 276 12.53 -6.51 2.87
C GLY A 276 11.95 -7.04 1.57
N VAL A 277 12.32 -6.45 0.42
CA VAL A 277 12.17 -7.06 -0.91
C VAL A 277 13.13 -8.26 -1.02
N SER A 278 12.70 -9.34 -1.67
CA SER A 278 13.49 -10.57 -1.83
C SER A 278 14.71 -10.34 -2.73
N LYS A 279 15.68 -11.27 -2.71
CA LYS A 279 16.83 -11.21 -3.64
C LYS A 279 16.36 -11.24 -5.09
N LYS A 280 15.36 -12.07 -5.41
CA LYS A 280 14.74 -12.15 -6.74
C LYS A 280 14.05 -10.84 -7.13
N GLY A 281 13.31 -10.23 -6.20
CA GLY A 281 12.68 -8.93 -6.39
C GLY A 281 13.70 -7.83 -6.68
N LEU A 282 14.77 -7.73 -5.87
CA LEU A 282 15.85 -6.77 -6.08
C LEU A 282 16.57 -6.96 -7.42
N ALA A 283 16.84 -8.21 -7.82
CA ALA A 283 17.42 -8.52 -9.12
C ALA A 283 16.50 -8.05 -10.26
N THR A 284 15.19 -8.22 -10.10
CA THR A 284 14.18 -7.75 -11.07
C THR A 284 14.13 -6.23 -11.13
N CYS A 285 14.19 -5.54 -9.98
CA CYS A 285 14.25 -4.08 -9.92
C CYS A 285 15.45 -3.51 -10.70
N LEU A 286 16.59 -4.19 -10.63
CA LEU A 286 17.82 -3.79 -11.35
C LEU A 286 17.74 -3.98 -12.87
N GLN A 287 16.83 -4.83 -13.34
CA GLN A 287 16.60 -5.09 -14.77
C GLN A 287 15.58 -4.12 -15.38
N LEU A 288 14.89 -3.32 -14.57
CA LEU A 288 13.91 -2.34 -15.06
C LEU A 288 14.58 -1.27 -15.94
N PRO A 289 13.93 -0.86 -17.04
CA PRO A 289 14.44 0.21 -17.89
C PRO A 289 14.38 1.54 -17.14
N THR A 290 15.53 2.02 -16.67
CA THR A 290 15.65 3.25 -15.88
C THR A 290 16.71 4.17 -16.47
N GLN A 291 16.53 5.49 -16.28
CA GLN A 291 17.51 6.48 -16.72
C GLN A 291 18.84 6.32 -15.93
N PRO A 292 20.01 6.68 -16.49
CA PRO A 292 21.29 6.51 -15.79
C PRO A 292 21.37 7.20 -14.42
N LEU A 293 20.76 8.37 -14.26
CA LEU A 293 20.71 9.09 -12.97
C LEU A 293 19.81 8.39 -11.95
N GLN A 294 18.64 7.92 -12.38
CA GLN A 294 17.73 7.12 -11.58
C GLN A 294 18.41 5.85 -11.09
N ARG A 295 19.15 5.17 -11.97
CA ARG A 295 19.92 3.96 -11.63
C ARG A 295 20.99 4.21 -10.58
N LYS A 296 21.67 5.37 -10.63
CA LYS A 296 22.64 5.76 -9.59
C LYS A 296 21.98 5.97 -8.22
N LEU A 297 20.80 6.60 -8.18
CA LEU A 297 20.05 6.77 -6.93
C LEU A 297 19.54 5.42 -6.42
N LEU A 298 18.98 4.59 -7.29
CA LEU A 298 18.53 3.23 -6.96
C LEU A 298 19.68 2.39 -6.38
N ALA A 299 20.87 2.44 -6.98
CA ALA A 299 22.04 1.72 -6.47
C ALA A 299 22.45 2.17 -5.05
N LYS A 300 22.26 3.45 -4.70
CA LYS A 300 22.47 3.97 -3.33
C LYS A 300 21.37 3.58 -2.34
N ALA A 301 20.20 3.20 -2.84
CA ALA A 301 19.05 2.82 -2.05
C ALA A 301 19.05 1.31 -1.70
N LEU A 302 19.77 0.50 -2.47
CA LEU A 302 19.88 -0.94 -2.24
C LEU A 302 20.49 -1.24 -0.86
N PRO A 303 20.08 -2.33 -0.21
CA PRO A 303 20.72 -2.80 1.01
C PRO A 303 22.21 -3.06 0.74
N ALA A 304 23.06 -2.73 1.72
CA ALA A 304 24.49 -3.00 1.60
C ALA A 304 24.73 -4.51 1.49
N PRO A 305 25.72 -4.95 0.70
CA PRO A 305 26.10 -6.36 0.65
C PRO A 305 26.54 -6.84 2.05
N PRO A 306 26.37 -8.14 2.35
CA PRO A 306 26.82 -8.70 3.62
C PRO A 306 28.32 -8.46 3.80
N GLY A 307 28.70 -8.00 5.00
CA GLY A 307 30.11 -7.79 5.35
C GLY A 307 30.81 -9.11 5.67
N TRP A 308 32.14 -9.07 5.81
CA TRP A 308 32.93 -10.25 6.22
C TRP A 308 32.43 -10.89 7.52
N GLY A 309 31.98 -10.07 8.47
CA GLY A 309 31.40 -10.56 9.73
C GLY A 309 30.04 -11.24 9.57
N ASP A 310 29.30 -10.98 8.50
CA ASP A 310 28.05 -11.67 8.18
C ASP A 310 28.34 -13.01 7.50
N VAL A 311 29.34 -13.04 6.60
CA VAL A 311 29.82 -14.26 5.93
C VAL A 311 30.37 -15.28 6.93
N LEU A 312 31.21 -14.85 7.88
CA LEU A 312 31.73 -15.73 8.93
C LEU A 312 30.61 -16.35 9.76
N ARG A 313 29.57 -15.57 10.09
CA ARG A 313 28.42 -16.03 10.88
C ARG A 313 27.50 -16.97 10.11
N GLU A 314 27.38 -16.79 8.80
CA GLU A 314 26.64 -17.70 7.91
C GLU A 314 27.38 -19.04 7.74
N LEU A 315 28.71 -19.00 7.59
CA LEU A 315 29.58 -20.19 7.48
C LEU A 315 29.66 -21.00 8.77
N GLU A 316 29.71 -20.33 9.91
CA GLU A 316 29.72 -20.95 11.24
C GLU A 316 28.38 -21.64 11.57
N GLY A 317 27.32 -21.31 10.82
CA GLY A 317 25.96 -21.79 11.08
C GLY A 317 25.43 -21.28 12.43
N THR A 318 24.12 -21.38 12.63
CA THR A 318 23.47 -21.02 13.91
C THR A 318 23.98 -21.83 15.12
N ALA A 319 24.72 -22.93 14.88
CA ALA A 319 25.24 -23.82 15.91
C ALA A 319 26.63 -23.42 16.45
N ALA A 320 27.50 -22.75 15.68
CA ALA A 320 28.79 -22.30 16.24
C ALA A 320 28.72 -20.90 16.88
N ALA A 321 27.66 -20.13 16.61
CA ALA A 321 27.32 -18.93 17.38
C ALA A 321 26.59 -19.22 18.71
N SER A 322 26.31 -20.49 19.04
CA SER A 322 25.99 -20.88 20.41
C SER A 322 27.28 -21.14 21.19
N THR A 323 28.05 -20.10 21.46
CA THR A 323 28.74 -20.06 22.75
C THR A 323 27.68 -19.60 23.75
N HIS A 324 27.00 -20.54 24.41
CA HIS A 324 26.18 -20.20 25.57
C HIS A 324 27.11 -19.49 26.57
N PRO A 325 26.89 -18.18 26.81
CA PRO A 325 25.79 -17.73 27.65
C PRO A 325 25.00 -16.58 26.98
N GLY A 326 23.79 -16.86 26.45
CA GLY A 326 22.91 -15.78 25.97
C GLY A 326 21.80 -16.14 24.98
N ASP A 327 21.47 -17.42 24.79
CA ASP A 327 20.32 -17.77 23.95
C ASP A 327 19.01 -17.26 24.60
N TRP A 328 18.30 -16.38 23.89
CA TRP A 328 17.09 -15.70 24.37
C TRP A 328 15.94 -16.68 24.64
N ARG A 329 15.99 -17.88 24.04
CA ARG A 329 15.04 -18.96 24.29
C ARG A 329 15.12 -19.51 25.72
N TYR A 330 16.26 -19.36 26.39
CA TYR A 330 16.52 -19.85 27.75
C TYR A 330 16.67 -18.73 28.78
N LYS A 331 16.22 -17.50 28.45
CA LYS A 331 16.40 -16.33 29.31
C LYS A 331 15.75 -16.46 30.70
N ASN A 332 14.75 -17.33 30.83
CA ASN A 332 14.05 -17.63 32.10
C ASN A 332 14.24 -19.10 32.54
N PHE A 333 15.19 -19.82 31.95
CA PHE A 333 15.47 -21.21 32.33
C PHE A 333 16.47 -21.17 33.48
N ASP A 334 16.01 -21.52 34.68
CA ASP A 334 16.88 -21.61 35.85
C ASP A 334 17.68 -22.92 35.77
N TYR A 335 18.99 -22.84 36.05
CA TYR A 335 19.92 -23.98 35.95
C TYR A 335 20.28 -24.54 37.32
N GLU A 336 19.59 -24.13 38.38
CA GLU A 336 19.72 -24.68 39.74
C GLU A 336 18.91 -25.94 39.99
#